data_AF-C7GBY5-F1
#
_entry.id   AF-C7GBY5-F1
#
_cell.length_a   1.000
_cell.length_b   1.000
_cell.length_c   1.000
_cell.angle_alpha   90.00
_cell.angle_beta   90.00
_cell.angle_gamma   90.00
#
_symmetry.space_group_name_H-M   'P 1'
#
loop_
_entity.id
_entity.type
_entity.pdbx_description
1 polymer ?
#
loop_
_entity_poly.entity_id
_entity_poly.type
_entity_poly.pdbx_seq_one_letter_code
_entity_poly.pdbx_strand_id
1 'polypeptide(L)' 'MWNYEKRLQFPVNITRPNAKIAQIIISQYGGPDGEAAASFRYLSQRYSMPYNKVAGLLTDIGTEELGWRCWI' A
#
# COMPACT_ATOMS: atom_id res chain seq x y z
N MET A 1 13.45 6.34 -8.48
CA MET A 1 13.53 7.30 -7.36
C MET A 1 12.10 7.63 -6.98
N TRP A 2 11.76 7.60 -5.69
CA TRP A 2 10.38 7.79 -5.22
C TRP A 2 10.10 9.29 -5.05
N ASN A 3 8.92 9.74 -5.46
CA ASN A 3 8.43 11.09 -5.19
C ASN A 3 7.17 10.98 -4.32
N TYR A 4 7.13 11.74 -3.23
CA TYR A 4 6.01 11.73 -2.30
C TYR A 4 5.12 12.95 -2.57
N GLU A 5 3.85 12.68 -2.86
CA GLU A 5 2.81 13.71 -2.97
C GLU A 5 1.85 13.57 -1.78
N LYS A 6 1.53 14.68 -1.10
CA LYS A 6 0.58 14.70 0.04
C LYS A 6 -0.88 14.49 -0.36
N ARG A 7 -1.15 14.32 -1.65
CA ARG A 7 -2.50 14.06 -2.15
C ARG A 7 -2.79 12.59 -2.02
N LEU A 8 -4.04 12.31 -1.71
CA LEU A 8 -4.55 10.97 -1.71
C LEU A 8 -4.91 10.59 -3.18
N GLN A 9 -4.60 9.37 -3.64
CA GLN A 9 -4.98 8.76 -4.93
C GLN A 9 -6.48 8.85 -5.31
N PHE A 10 -7.38 8.87 -4.33
CA PHE A 10 -8.82 9.06 -4.39
C PHE A 10 -9.19 10.15 -3.36
N PRO A 11 -10.46 10.48 -3.11
CA PRO A 11 -10.83 11.35 -1.98
C PRO A 11 -11.57 10.55 -0.88
N VAL A 12 -11.08 10.59 0.36
CA VAL A 12 -11.79 10.01 1.52
C VAL A 12 -12.70 11.06 2.15
N ASN A 13 -13.96 10.71 2.42
CA ASN A 13 -14.91 11.57 3.15
C ASN A 13 -15.45 10.84 4.40
N ILE A 14 -14.95 11.19 5.58
CA ILE A 14 -15.38 10.63 6.86
C ILE A 14 -16.38 11.59 7.51
N THR A 15 -17.64 11.19 7.61
CA THR A 15 -18.71 12.06 8.15
C THR A 15 -18.88 11.94 9.67
N ARG A 16 -18.44 10.83 10.28
CA ARG A 16 -18.56 10.55 11.73
C ARG A 16 -17.41 9.68 12.25
N PRO A 17 -16.86 9.94 13.44
CA PRO A 17 -15.85 9.08 14.06
C PRO A 17 -16.49 7.77 14.56
N ASN A 18 -15.90 6.62 14.22
CA ASN A 18 -16.33 5.30 14.71
C ASN A 18 -15.11 4.43 15.06
N ALA A 19 -14.88 4.22 16.37
CA ALA A 19 -13.74 3.48 16.88
C ALA A 19 -13.74 2.00 16.51
N LYS A 20 -14.91 1.35 16.37
CA LYS A 20 -14.99 -0.07 16.00
C LYS A 20 -14.57 -0.31 14.56
N ILE A 21 -14.97 0.60 13.66
CA ILE A 21 -14.58 0.54 12.25
C ILE A 21 -13.08 0.86 12.12
N ALA A 22 -12.57 1.83 12.87
CA ALA A 22 -11.14 2.14 12.89
C ALA A 22 -10.27 0.93 13.31
N GLN A 23 -10.74 0.10 14.26
CA GLN A 23 -10.03 -1.13 14.64
C GLN A 23 -9.91 -2.14 13.49
N ILE A 24 -10.94 -2.27 12.65
CA ILE A 24 -10.93 -3.14 11.46
C ILE A 24 -10.06 -2.53 10.36
N ILE A 25 -10.11 -1.22 10.18
CA ILE A 25 -9.29 -0.49 9.20
C ILE A 25 -7.79 -0.63 9.52
N ILE A 26 -7.42 -0.57 10.81
CA ILE A 26 -6.04 -0.77 11.27
C ILE A 26 -5.53 -2.19 10.94
N SER A 27 -6.37 -3.22 10.96
CA SER A 27 -5.93 -4.56 10.58
C SER A 27 -5.58 -4.65 9.09
N GLN A 28 -6.23 -3.87 8.22
CA GLN A 28 -5.86 -3.78 6.79
C GLN A 28 -4.62 -2.91 6.57
N TYR A 29 -4.33 -1.97 7.46
CA TYR A 29 -3.10 -1.17 7.40
C TYR A 29 -1.84 -2.00 7.71
N GLY A 30 -1.86 -2.70 8.85
CA GLY A 30 -0.65 -3.30 9.45
C GLY A 30 -0.78 -4.78 9.80
N GLY A 31 -1.88 -5.42 9.44
CA GLY A 31 -2.06 -6.86 9.63
C GLY A 31 -1.16 -7.71 8.72
N PRO A 32 -1.09 -9.02 8.98
CA PRO A 32 -0.26 -9.95 8.20
C PRO A 32 -0.65 -10.04 6.72
N ASP A 33 -1.91 -9.76 6.41
CA ASP A 33 -2.47 -9.65 5.05
C ASP A 33 -2.88 -8.21 4.72
N GLY A 34 -2.29 -7.22 5.39
CA GLY A 34 -2.53 -5.81 5.15
C GLY A 34 -1.69 -5.22 4.01
N GLU A 35 -2.08 -4.04 3.53
CA GLU A 35 -1.47 -3.36 2.38
C GLU A 35 0.02 -3.04 2.60
N ALA A 36 0.42 -2.77 3.85
CA ALA A 36 1.83 -2.61 4.19
C ALA A 36 2.62 -3.91 4.00
N ALA A 37 2.08 -5.06 4.38
CA ALA A 37 2.74 -6.34 4.20
C ALA A 37 2.84 -6.70 2.71
N ALA A 38 1.79 -6.43 1.93
CA ALA A 38 1.77 -6.64 0.48
C ALA A 38 2.82 -5.78 -0.24
N SER A 39 2.84 -4.46 0.00
CA SER A 39 3.82 -3.55 -0.60
C SER A 39 5.27 -3.97 -0.33
N PHE A 40 5.63 -4.31 0.92
CA PHE A 40 6.98 -4.75 1.25
C PHE A 40 7.33 -6.12 0.64
N ARG A 41 6.36 -7.02 0.49
CA ARG A 41 6.59 -8.31 -0.21
C ARG A 41 6.92 -8.09 -1.68
N TYR A 42 6.13 -7.28 -2.41
CA TYR A 42 6.41 -7.03 -3.82
C TYR A 42 7.71 -6.25 -4.04
N LEU A 43 8.01 -5.27 -3.18
CA LEU A 43 9.27 -4.52 -3.24
C LEU A 43 10.51 -5.36 -2.89
N SER A 44 10.39 -6.31 -1.97
CA SER A 44 11.50 -7.22 -1.66
C SER A 44 11.73 -8.24 -2.78
N GLN A 45 10.66 -8.77 -3.38
CA GLN A 45 10.74 -9.71 -4.50
C GLN A 45 11.41 -9.09 -5.73
N ARG A 46 11.24 -7.79 -5.96
CA ARG A 46 11.92 -7.05 -7.03
C ARG A 46 13.44 -7.24 -7.00
N TYR A 47 14.07 -7.21 -5.83
CA TYR A 47 15.54 -7.28 -5.72
C TYR A 47 16.12 -8.65 -6.11
N SER A 48 15.31 -9.71 -6.02
CA SER A 48 15.71 -11.07 -6.37
C SER A 48 15.15 -11.54 -7.72
N MET A 49 14.40 -10.70 -8.44
CA MET A 49 13.72 -11.08 -9.68
C MET A 49 14.69 -11.07 -10.88
N PRO A 50 14.92 -12.22 -11.55
CA PRO A 50 15.88 -12.31 -12.66
C PRO A 50 15.38 -11.65 -13.97
N TYR A 51 14.08 -11.42 -14.10
CA TYR A 51 13.48 -10.82 -15.29
C TYR A 51 13.18 -9.32 -15.08
N ASN A 52 13.87 -8.46 -15.83
CA ASN A 52 13.73 -7.00 -15.71
C ASN A 52 12.28 -6.50 -15.94
N LYS A 53 11.52 -7.14 -16.83
CA LYS A 53 10.11 -6.79 -17.06
C LYS A 53 9.23 -7.08 -15.85
N VAL A 54 9.46 -8.21 -15.18
CA VAL A 54 8.71 -8.61 -13.99
C VAL A 54 9.13 -7.77 -12.79
N ALA A 55 10.41 -7.40 -12.68
CA ALA A 55 10.87 -6.45 -11.67
C ALA A 55 10.23 -5.06 -11.82
N GLY A 56 9.98 -4.62 -13.06
CA GLY A 56 9.20 -3.40 -13.35
C GLY A 56 7.77 -3.53 -12.83
N LEU A 57 7.06 -4.59 -13.22
CA LEU A 57 5.68 -4.86 -12.79
C LEU A 57 5.55 -4.97 -11.26
N LEU A 58 6.49 -5.62 -10.58
CA LEU A 58 6.52 -5.67 -9.11
C LEU A 58 6.77 -4.31 -8.46
N THR A 59 7.50 -3.42 -9.14
CA THR A 59 7.70 -2.04 -8.68
C THR A 59 6.41 -1.24 -8.84
N ASP A 60 5.68 -1.42 -9.94
CA ASP A 60 4.41 -0.73 -10.17
C ASP A 60 3.38 -1.15 -9.13
N ILE A 61 3.22 -2.46 -8.90
CA ILE A 61 2.32 -3.01 -7.87
C ILE A 61 2.74 -2.53 -6.48
N GLY A 62 4.01 -2.68 -6.11
CA GLY A 62 4.49 -2.24 -4.80
C GLY A 62 4.34 -0.73 -4.56
N THR A 63 4.40 0.09 -5.62
CA THR A 63 4.14 1.54 -5.56
C THR A 63 2.68 1.85 -5.33
N GLU A 64 1.80 1.14 -6.03
CA GLU A 64 0.37 1.25 -5.89
C GLU A 64 -0.07 0.90 -4.46
N GLU A 65 0.40 -0.23 -3.92
CA GLU A 65 0.06 -0.66 -2.54
C GLU A 65 0.55 0.33 -1.46
N LEU A 66 1.64 1.05 -1.70
CA LEU A 66 2.07 2.15 -0.84
C LEU A 66 1.11 3.34 -0.89
N GLY A 67 0.48 3.58 -2.03
CA GLY A 67 -0.61 4.55 -2.21
C GLY A 67 -1.88 4.10 -1.48
N TRP A 68 -2.26 2.83 -1.60
CA TRP A 68 -3.42 2.21 -0.92
C TRP A 68 -3.35 2.35 0.60
N ARG A 69 -2.15 2.21 1.19
CA ARG A 69 -1.95 2.48 2.62
C ARG A 69 -2.34 3.91 3.05
N CYS A 70 -2.28 4.90 2.16
CA CYS A 70 -2.63 6.29 2.49
C CYS A 70 -4.16 6.55 2.53
N TRP A 71 -4.97 5.60 2.06
CA TRP A 71 -6.46 5.62 2.07
C TRP A 71 -7.07 5.25 3.41
N ILE A 72 -6.31 4.46 4.18
CA ILE A 72 -6.70 3.79 5.40
C ILE A 72 -6.34 4.66 6.60
#